data_AF-A0AAU0HB23-F1
#
_entry.id   AF-A0AAU0HB23-F1
#
_cell.length_a   1.000
_cell.length_b   1.000
_cell.length_c   1.000
_cell.angle_alpha   90.00
_cell.angle_beta   90.00
_cell.angle_gamma   90.00
#
_symmetry.space_group_name_H-M   'P 1'
#
loop_
_entity.id
_entity.type
_entity.pdbx_description
1 polymer ?
#
loop_
_entity_poly.entity_id
_entity_poly.type
_entity_poly.pdbx_seq_one_letter_code
_entity_poly.pdbx_strand_id
1 'polypeptide(L)'
;MKGKFNKRTLIRWKVYIDRSKMYIGYIQFLLIIFVFINSLENNPVSQFVIERPLMAVPVILVLFVVCSLILGYLDSKLGFREEEIRNHAFSNPVLRQIQLSIDELNTKIDTIDKENRSGNNEL
;
A
#
# COMPACT_ATOMS: atom_id res chain seq x y z
N MET A 1 8.72 31.50 29.71
CA MET A 1 9.53 30.89 28.62
C MET A 1 8.60 30.28 27.56
N LYS A 2 8.33 30.98 26.46
CA LYS A 2 7.54 30.45 25.33
C LYS A 2 8.45 29.57 24.49
N GLY A 3 8.47 28.27 24.78
CA GLY A 3 9.22 27.27 24.01
C GLY A 3 8.73 27.27 22.56
N LYS A 4 9.52 27.85 21.65
CA LYS A 4 9.35 27.65 20.21
C LYS A 4 9.58 26.16 19.95
N PHE A 5 8.52 25.36 19.95
CA PHE A 5 8.60 23.97 19.50
C PHE A 5 9.27 23.96 18.14
N ASN A 6 10.49 23.46 18.09
CA ASN A 6 11.31 23.46 16.90
C ASN A 6 10.61 22.56 15.88
N LYS A 7 9.92 23.16 14.89
CA LYS A 7 9.12 22.45 13.89
C LYS A 7 9.87 21.26 13.28
N ARG A 8 11.20 21.40 13.12
CA ARG A 8 12.09 20.33 12.64
C ARG A 8 12.16 19.12 13.57
N THR A 9 12.12 19.32 14.89
CA THR A 9 12.10 18.24 15.89
C THR A 9 10.75 17.53 15.90
N LEU A 10 9.63 18.27 15.79
CA LEU A 10 8.30 17.66 15.68
C LEU A 10 8.15 16.81 14.41
N ILE A 11 8.68 17.29 13.26
CA ILE A 11 8.69 16.54 12.01
C ILE A 11 9.51 15.25 12.15
N ARG A 12 10.69 15.29 12.78
CA ARG A 12 11.48 14.07 13.03
C ARG A 12 10.74 13.08 13.93
N TRP A 13 10.15 13.55 15.02
CA TRP A 13 9.35 12.69 15.91
C TRP A 13 8.16 12.06 15.20
N LYS A 14 7.47 12.81 14.34
CA LYS A 14 6.41 12.26 13.48
C LYS A 14 6.93 11.10 12.61
N VAL A 15 8.09 11.26 11.98
CA VAL A 15 8.69 10.20 11.14
C VAL A 15 9.04 8.96 11.97
N TYR A 16 9.56 9.13 13.19
CA TYR A 16 9.84 7.99 14.08
C TYR A 16 8.58 7.26 14.52
N ILE A 17 7.50 7.99 14.85
CA ILE A 17 6.21 7.40 15.21
C ILE A 17 5.62 6.65 14.01
N ASP A 18 5.72 7.21 12.81
CA ASP A 18 5.21 6.59 11.58
C ASP A 18 5.94 5.27 11.26
N ARG A 19 7.28 5.26 11.39
CA ARG A 19 8.07 4.01 11.28
C ARG A 19 7.73 3.02 12.39
N SER A 20 7.49 3.50 13.60
CA SER A 20 7.11 2.66 14.74
C SER A 20 5.75 2.01 14.53
N LYS A 21 4.80 2.69 13.90
CA LYS A 21 3.49 2.14 13.56
C LYS A 21 3.60 0.92 12.64
N MET A 22 4.52 0.95 11.67
CA MET A 22 4.81 -0.22 10.83
C MET A 22 5.33 -1.39 11.66
N TYR A 23 6.27 -1.14 12.59
CA TYR A 23 6.82 -2.19 13.45
C TYR A 23 5.79 -2.78 14.43
N ILE A 24 4.94 -1.93 15.01
CA ILE A 24 3.82 -2.36 15.86
C ILE A 24 2.87 -3.25 15.06
N GLY A 25 2.65 -2.96 13.77
CA GLY A 25 1.86 -3.79 12.87
C GLY A 25 2.36 -5.24 12.81
N TYR A 26 3.68 -5.48 12.72
CA TYR A 26 4.23 -6.83 12.72
C TYR A 26 4.00 -7.58 14.03
N ILE A 27 4.12 -6.89 15.17
CA ILE A 27 3.86 -7.47 16.49
C ILE A 27 2.38 -7.82 16.63
N GLN A 28 1.50 -6.90 16.22
CA GLN A 28 0.06 -7.09 16.25
C GLN A 28 -0.38 -8.25 15.34
N PHE A 29 0.25 -8.40 14.19
CA PHE A 29 0.00 -9.51 13.28
C PHE A 29 0.29 -10.86 13.94
N LEU A 30 1.44 -11.00 14.62
CA LEU A 30 1.79 -12.20 15.38
C LEU A 30 0.81 -12.47 16.53
N LEU A 31 0.41 -11.43 17.26
CA LEU A 31 -0.56 -11.56 18.35
C LEU A 31 -1.93 -12.02 17.85
N ILE A 32 -2.41 -11.51 16.72
CA ILE A 32 -3.68 -11.94 16.12
C ILE A 32 -3.61 -13.42 15.76
N ILE A 33 -2.53 -13.90 15.15
CA ILE A 33 -2.35 -15.33 14.86
C ILE A 33 -2.39 -16.15 16.15
N PHE A 34 -1.67 -15.71 17.18
CA PHE A 34 -1.63 -16.41 18.46
C PHE A 34 -3.01 -16.46 19.13
N VAL A 35 -3.72 -15.34 19.18
CA VAL A 35 -5.09 -15.26 19.73
C VAL A 35 -6.06 -16.09 18.90
N PHE A 36 -5.95 -16.08 17.57
CA PHE A 36 -6.79 -16.86 16.68
C PHE A 36 -6.64 -18.37 16.92
N ILE A 37 -5.40 -18.85 17.06
CA ILE A 37 -5.13 -20.27 17.38
C ILE A 37 -5.70 -20.64 18.75
N ASN A 38 -5.50 -19.80 19.76
CA ASN A 38 -6.04 -20.04 21.11
C ASN A 38 -7.58 -19.97 21.14
N SER A 39 -8.20 -19.14 20.30
CA SER A 39 -9.66 -19.01 20.18
C SER A 39 -10.32 -20.23 19.53
N LEU A 40 -9.57 -21.10 18.87
CA LEU A 40 -10.06 -22.37 18.34
C LEU A 40 -10.08 -23.42 19.47
N GLU A 41 -10.88 -23.18 20.51
CA GLU A 41 -11.08 -24.12 21.63
C GLU A 41 -11.50 -25.50 21.08
N ASN A 42 -10.85 -26.56 21.58
CA ASN A 42 -11.10 -27.97 21.25
C ASN A 42 -10.90 -28.39 19.78
N ASN A 43 -10.14 -27.64 18.99
CA ASN A 43 -9.73 -28.10 17.66
C ASN A 43 -8.37 -28.83 17.70
N PRO A 44 -8.18 -29.87 16.86
CA PRO A 44 -6.92 -30.64 16.80
C PRO A 44 -5.72 -29.76 16.41
N VAL A 45 -5.96 -28.66 15.70
CA VAL A 45 -4.94 -27.67 15.34
C VAL A 45 -4.39 -26.97 16.60
N SER A 46 -5.26 -26.53 17.51
CA SER A 46 -4.84 -25.82 18.74
C SER A 46 -4.08 -26.74 19.68
N GLN A 47 -4.55 -27.98 19.85
CA GLN A 47 -3.84 -29.01 20.62
C GLN A 47 -2.45 -29.30 20.05
N PHE A 48 -2.33 -29.41 18.72
CA PHE A 48 -1.03 -29.61 18.06
C PHE A 48 -0.04 -28.45 18.30
N VAL A 49 -0.53 -27.20 18.34
CA VAL A 49 0.32 -26.04 18.64
C VAL A 49 0.83 -26.05 20.07
N ILE A 50 -0.03 -26.42 21.03
CA ILE A 50 0.30 -26.42 22.45
C ILE A 50 1.21 -27.60 22.81
N GLU A 51 0.97 -28.79 22.25
CA GLU A 51 1.73 -30.01 22.57
C GLU A 51 3.13 -30.03 21.95
N ARG A 52 3.31 -29.48 20.74
CA ARG A 52 4.59 -29.50 20.03
C ARG A 52 4.93 -28.16 19.39
N PRO A 53 5.18 -27.11 20.20
CA PRO A 53 5.42 -25.75 19.69
C PRO A 53 6.61 -25.67 18.72
N LEU A 54 7.68 -26.43 18.98
CA LEU A 54 8.88 -26.47 18.12
C LEU A 54 8.60 -26.96 16.68
N MET A 55 7.59 -27.80 16.47
CA MET A 55 7.17 -28.27 15.15
C MET A 55 5.97 -27.50 14.59
N ALA A 56 5.07 -27.05 15.46
CA ALA A 56 3.89 -26.30 15.03
C ALA A 56 4.25 -24.93 14.45
N VAL A 57 5.20 -24.21 15.07
CA VAL A 57 5.64 -22.88 14.59
C VAL A 57 6.10 -22.91 13.12
N PRO A 58 7.05 -23.77 12.69
CA PRO A 58 7.48 -23.78 11.30
C PRO A 58 6.36 -24.22 10.33
N VAL A 59 5.50 -25.16 10.72
CA VAL A 59 4.37 -25.60 9.87
C VAL A 59 3.38 -24.46 9.64
N ILE A 60 3.00 -23.73 10.70
CA ILE A 60 2.13 -22.57 10.62
C ILE A 60 2.77 -21.47 9.77
N LEU A 61 4.08 -21.27 9.87
CA LEU A 61 4.80 -20.28 9.09
C LEU A 61 4.76 -20.61 7.60
N VAL A 62 4.97 -21.87 7.22
CA VAL A 62 4.84 -22.32 5.83
C VAL A 62 3.42 -22.16 5.32
N LEU A 63 2.43 -22.61 6.10
CA LEU A 63 1.01 -22.44 5.75
C LEU A 63 0.66 -20.95 5.58
N PHE A 64 1.18 -20.11 6.47
CA PHE A 64 0.97 -18.67 6.44
C PHE A 64 1.57 -18.02 5.17
N VAL A 65 2.77 -18.43 4.76
CA VAL A 65 3.38 -17.98 3.50
C VAL A 65 2.51 -18.38 2.31
N VAL A 66 2.01 -19.62 2.28
CA VAL A 66 1.12 -20.09 1.20
C VAL A 66 -0.18 -19.29 1.17
N CYS A 67 -0.85 -19.10 2.31
CA CYS A 67 -2.06 -18.29 2.39
C CYS A 67 -1.79 -16.83 1.98
N SER A 68 -0.66 -16.25 2.38
CA SER A 68 -0.27 -14.89 2.01
C SER A 68 -0.02 -14.74 0.53
N LEU A 69 0.60 -15.74 -0.12
CA LEU A 69 0.77 -15.76 -1.57
C LEU A 69 -0.57 -15.86 -2.30
N ILE A 70 -1.50 -16.67 -1.80
CA ILE A 70 -2.85 -16.78 -2.38
C ILE A 70 -3.61 -15.46 -2.24
N LEU A 71 -3.59 -14.86 -1.05
CA LEU A 71 -4.22 -13.56 -0.83
C LEU A 71 -3.56 -12.46 -1.66
N GLY A 72 -2.24 -12.44 -1.78
CA GLY A 72 -1.51 -11.49 -2.63
C GLY A 72 -1.80 -11.68 -4.11
N TYR A 73 -1.97 -12.93 -4.56
CA TYR A 73 -2.40 -13.22 -5.93
C TYR A 73 -3.84 -12.74 -6.18
N LEU A 74 -4.76 -12.94 -5.23
CA LEU A 74 -6.12 -12.44 -5.32
C LEU A 74 -6.16 -10.90 -5.34
N ASP A 75 -5.39 -10.24 -4.46
CA ASP A 75 -5.25 -8.78 -4.45
C ASP A 75 -4.73 -8.24 -5.79
N SER A 76 -3.69 -8.88 -6.33
CA SER A 76 -3.14 -8.54 -7.65
C SER A 76 -4.12 -8.82 -8.80
N LYS A 77 -4.89 -9.91 -8.73
CA LYS A 77 -5.86 -10.29 -9.78
C LYS A 77 -7.12 -9.41 -9.75
N LEU A 78 -7.52 -8.95 -8.56
CA LEU A 78 -8.67 -8.06 -8.38
C LEU A 78 -8.33 -6.60 -8.70
N GLY A 79 -7.05 -6.25 -8.83
CA GLY A 79 -6.60 -4.93 -9.31
C GLY A 79 -6.76 -3.80 -8.30
N PHE A 80 -7.11 -4.10 -7.03
CA PHE A 80 -7.29 -3.08 -5.99
C PHE A 80 -6.05 -2.21 -5.80
N ARG A 81 -4.86 -2.80 -5.98
CA ARG A 81 -3.58 -2.10 -5.90
C ARG A 81 -3.40 -1.03 -6.98
N GLU A 82 -3.84 -1.29 -8.21
CA GLU A 82 -3.76 -0.29 -9.29
C GLU A 82 -4.72 0.87 -9.02
N GLU A 83 -5.92 0.57 -8.54
CA GLU A 83 -6.91 1.60 -8.21
C GLU A 83 -6.47 2.47 -7.01
N GLU A 84 -5.87 1.86 -5.99
CA GLU A 84 -5.32 2.57 -4.83
C GLU A 84 -4.17 3.50 -5.23
N ILE A 85 -3.23 3.01 -6.06
CA ILE A 85 -2.11 3.81 -6.58
C ILE A 85 -2.64 4.96 -7.45
N ARG A 86 -3.63 4.72 -8.32
CA ARG A 86 -4.25 5.75 -9.15
C ARG A 86 -4.93 6.82 -8.29
N ASN A 87 -5.64 6.42 -7.24
CA ASN A 87 -6.30 7.36 -6.34
C ASN A 87 -5.29 8.19 -5.52
N HIS A 88 -4.20 7.56 -5.06
CA HIS A 88 -3.10 8.28 -4.40
C HIS A 88 -2.38 9.25 -5.33
N ALA A 89 -2.16 8.87 -6.58
CA ALA A 89 -1.59 9.73 -7.61
C ALA A 89 -2.47 10.95 -7.89
N PHE A 90 -3.78 10.76 -8.01
CA PHE A 90 -4.75 11.84 -8.20
C PHE A 90 -4.84 12.81 -7.00
N SER A 91 -4.66 12.26 -5.79
CA SER A 91 -4.69 13.04 -4.54
C SER A 91 -3.43 13.87 -4.33
N ASN A 92 -2.33 13.57 -5.03
CA ASN A 92 -1.08 14.33 -4.92
C ASN A 92 -1.17 15.61 -5.77
N PRO A 93 -1.14 16.81 -5.15
CA PRO A 93 -1.34 18.07 -5.87
C PRO A 93 -0.26 18.35 -6.92
N VAL A 94 0.98 17.89 -6.69
CA VAL A 94 2.10 18.09 -7.63
C VAL A 94 1.91 17.21 -8.86
N LEU A 95 1.59 15.93 -8.64
CA LEU A 95 1.43 14.97 -9.73
C LEU A 95 0.22 15.32 -10.61
N ARG A 96 -0.87 15.77 -9.99
CA ARG A 96 -2.05 16.25 -10.70
C ARG A 96 -1.78 17.48 -11.57
N GLN A 97 -0.97 18.42 -11.11
CA GLN A 97 -0.56 19.57 -11.94
C GLN A 97 0.23 19.13 -13.16
N ILE A 98 1.19 18.21 -12.99
CA ILE A 98 1.97 17.66 -14.11
C ILE A 98 1.05 17.02 -15.14
N GLN A 99 0.07 16.24 -14.69
CA GLN A 99 -0.88 15.55 -15.57
C GLN A 99 -1.74 16.55 -16.37
N LEU A 100 -2.27 17.58 -15.72
CA LEU A 100 -3.02 18.65 -16.39
C LEU A 100 -2.17 19.43 -17.40
N SER A 101 -0.91 19.72 -17.07
CA SER A 101 -0.01 20.40 -18.00
C SER A 101 0.31 19.55 -19.23
N ILE A 102 0.44 18.24 -19.08
CA ILE A 102 0.64 17.31 -20.21
C ILE A 102 -0.62 17.26 -21.10
N ASP A 103 -1.81 17.19 -20.51
CA ASP A 103 -3.07 17.20 -21.26
C ASP A 103 -3.26 18.51 -22.03
N GLU A 104 -2.90 19.65 -21.43
CA GLU A 104 -2.94 20.95 -22.09
C GLU A 104 -1.93 21.04 -23.26
N LEU A 105 -0.75 20.44 -23.11
CA LEU A 105 0.24 20.37 -24.19
C LEU A 105 -0.25 19.49 -25.35
N ASN A 106 -0.82 18.32 -25.06
CA ASN A 106 -1.36 17.42 -26.08
C ASN A 106 -2.49 18.08 -26.87
N THR A 107 -3.41 18.76 -26.20
CA THR A 107 -4.50 19.50 -26.87
C THR A 107 -3.99 20.65 -27.74
N LYS A 108 -2.94 21.36 -27.32
CA LYS A 108 -2.27 22.37 -28.15
C LYS A 108 -1.58 21.76 -29.38
N ILE A 109 -0.94 20.60 -29.22
CA ILE A 109 -0.32 19.89 -30.35
C ILE A 109 -1.39 19.42 -31.34
N ASP A 110 -2.49 18.83 -30.86
CA ASP A 110 -3.59 18.36 -31.72
C ASP A 110 -4.27 19.49 -32.50
N THR A 111 -4.38 20.67 -31.91
CA THR A 111 -4.94 21.86 -32.59
C THR A 111 -3.99 22.38 -33.65
N ILE A 112 -2.70 22.47 -33.36
CA ILE A 112 -1.66 22.84 -34.33
C ILE A 112 -1.61 21.84 -35.50
N ASP A 113 -1.70 20.53 -35.23
CA ASP A 113 -1.67 19.50 -36.26
C ASP A 113 -2.90 19.56 -37.17
N LYS A 114 -4.07 19.91 -36.62
CA LYS A 114 -5.31 20.16 -37.39
C LYS A 114 -5.21 21.43 -38.24
N GLU A 115 -4.68 22.52 -37.69
CA GLU A 115 -4.49 23.77 -38.44
C GLU A 115 -3.50 23.58 -39.60
N ASN A 116 -2.38 22.88 -39.39
CA ASN A 116 -1.41 22.56 -40.44
C ASN A 116 -2.01 21.69 -41.55
N ARG A 117 -2.87 20.71 -41.22
CA ARG A 117 -3.56 19.90 -42.23
C ARG A 117 -4.61 20.68 -43.01
N SER A 118 -5.27 21.65 -42.38
CA SER A 118 -6.26 22.49 -43.07
C SER A 118 -5.59 23.47 -44.03
N GLY A 119 -4.45 24.06 -43.64
CA GLY A 119 -3.69 24.98 -44.50
C GLY A 119 -3.04 24.32 -45.73
N ASN A 120 -2.74 23.02 -45.67
CA ASN A 120 -2.17 22.28 -46.81
C ASN A 120 -3.23 21.79 -47.83
N ASN A 121 -4.52 21.83 -47.51
CA ASN A 121 -5.60 21.41 -48.42
C ASN A 121 -6.18 22.58 -49.25
N GLU A 122 -5.76 23.82 -48.99
CA GLU A 122 -6.20 25.03 -49.71
C GLU A 122 -5.19 25.53 -50.78
N LEU A 123 -4.14 24.74 -51.05
CA LEU A 123 -3.15 24.96 -52.12
C LEU A 123 -3.23 23.86 -53.17
#